data_AF-A0A968SJP9-F1
#
_entry.id   AF-A0A968SJP9-F1
#
_cell.length_a   1.000
_cell.length_b   1.000
_cell.length_c   1.000
_cell.angle_alpha   90.00
_cell.angle_beta   90.00
_cell.angle_gamma   90.00
#
_symmetry.space_group_name_H-M   'P 1'
#
loop_
_entity.id
_entity.type
_entity.pdbx_description
1 polymer ?
#
loop_
_entity_poly.entity_id
_entity_poly.type
_entity_poly.pdbx_seq_one_letter_code
_entity_poly.pdbx_strand_id
1 'polypeptide(L)' 'MPYGLVLNLIPRSLLSQSNLKSNLSGRHLHALFLELVNSVDLELAIHLHQ' A
#
# COMPACT_ATOMS: atom_id res chain seq x y z
N MET A 1 13.59 18.45 0.20
CA MET A 1 13.51 18.00 -1.22
C MET A 1 12.48 16.89 -1.31
N PRO A 2 11.53 16.92 -2.26
CA PRO A 2 10.58 15.82 -2.42
C PRO A 2 11.28 14.63 -3.07
N TYR A 3 11.20 13.46 -2.44
CA TYR A 3 11.66 12.20 -3.00
C TYR A 3 10.45 11.39 -3.46
N GLY A 4 10.58 10.72 -4.61
CA GLY A 4 9.57 9.79 -5.12
C GLY A 4 10.06 8.35 -5.01
N LEU A 5 9.19 7.45 -4.57
CA LEU A 5 9.43 6.01 -4.54
C LEU A 5 8.40 5.30 -5.42
N VAL A 6 8.87 4.41 -6.30
CA VAL A 6 8.02 3.56 -7.13
C VAL A 6 8.15 2.12 -6.63
N LEU A 7 7.01 1.50 -6.29
CA LEU A 7 6.94 0.11 -5.86
C LEU A 7 6.31 -0.75 -6.96
N ASN A 8 7.07 -1.71 -7.48
CA ASN A 8 6.57 -2.70 -8.44
C ASN A 8 6.22 -3.99 -7.70
N LEU A 9 4.92 -4.25 -7.51
CA LEU A 9 4.41 -5.41 -6.80
C LEU A 9 4.03 -6.53 -7.77
N ILE A 10 4.43 -7.75 -7.47
CA ILE A 10 4.06 -8.95 -8.23
C ILE A 10 3.07 -9.76 -7.39
N PRO A 11 1.86 -10.05 -7.90
CA PRO A 11 0.90 -10.89 -7.21
C PRO A 11 1.47 -12.29 -6.94
N ARG A 12 1.21 -12.85 -5.76
CA ARG A 12 1.63 -14.21 -5.41
C ARG A 12 0.75 -15.31 -6.04
N SER A 13 -0.40 -14.94 -6.58
CA SER A 13 -1.34 -15.84 -7.25
C SER A 13 -1.96 -15.18 -8.48
N LEU A 14 -2.53 -15.99 -9.37
CA LEU A 14 -3.29 -15.51 -10.51
C LEU A 14 -4.54 -14.78 -10.04
N LEU A 15 -4.47 -13.45 -10.01
CA LEU A 15 -5.64 -12.61 -9.85
C LEU A 15 -6.37 -12.56 -11.19
N SER A 16 -7.67 -12.90 -11.19
CA SER A 16 -8.49 -12.61 -12.36
C SER A 16 -8.49 -11.09 -12.63
N GLN A 17 -8.58 -10.67 -13.89
CA GLN A 17 -8.54 -9.24 -14.24
C GLN A 17 -9.63 -8.41 -13.54
N SER A 18 -10.79 -9.02 -13.23
CA SER A 18 -11.85 -8.39 -12.45
C SER A 18 -11.47 -8.18 -10.98
N ASN A 19 -10.76 -9.14 -10.38
CA ASN A 19 -10.27 -9.05 -9.00
C ASN A 19 -9.05 -8.14 -8.87
N LEU A 20 -8.23 -8.01 -9.92
CA LEU A 20 -7.05 -7.13 -9.89
C LEU A 20 -7.46 -5.65 -9.71
N LYS A 21 -8.47 -5.20 -10.46
CA LYS A 21 -8.93 -3.81 -10.39
C LYS A 21 -9.67 -3.48 -9.10
N SER A 22 -10.42 -4.42 -8.53
CA SER A 22 -11.11 -4.21 -7.25
C SER A 22 -10.14 -4.19 -6.06
N ASN A 23 -9.12 -5.07 -6.07
CA ASN A 23 -8.12 -5.18 -5.00
C ASN A 23 -7.02 -4.11 -5.05
N LEU A 24 -6.82 -3.42 -6.18
CA LEU A 24 -5.83 -2.34 -6.32
C LEU A 24 -6.47 -0.94 -6.35
N SER A 25 -7.56 -0.75 -5.59
CA SER A 25 -8.11 0.59 -5.38
C SER A 25 -7.22 1.44 -4.48
N GLY A 26 -7.36 2.77 -4.54
CA GLY A 26 -6.58 3.70 -3.71
C GLY A 26 -6.70 3.42 -2.20
N ARG A 27 -7.82 2.86 -1.73
CA ARG A 27 -8.00 2.47 -0.33
C ARG A 27 -7.09 1.31 0.08
N HIS A 28 -6.96 0.30 -0.78
CA HIS A 28 -6.10 -0.84 -0.52
C HIS A 28 -4.61 -0.43 -0.55
N LEU A 29 -4.24 0.45 -1.48
CA LEU A 29 -2.88 0.99 -1.56
C LEU A 29 -2.53 1.87 -0.35
N HIS A 30 -3.48 2.68 0.12
CA HIS A 30 -3.32 3.48 1.35
C HIS A 30 -3.15 2.58 2.58
N ALA A 31 -3.98 1.54 2.72
CA ALA A 31 -3.83 0.57 3.79
C ALA A 31 -2.47 -0.14 3.74
N LEU A 32 -2.04 -0.60 2.55
CA LEU A 32 -0.73 -1.22 2.35
C LEU A 32 0.42 -0.27 2.74
N PHE A 33 0.33 1.00 2.35
CA PHE A 33 1.32 2.00 2.73
C PHE A 33 1.42 2.15 4.26
N LEU A 34 0.30 2.32 4.95
CA LEU A 34 0.30 2.45 6.40
C LEU A 34 0.78 1.18 7.09
N GLU A 35 0.48 0.01 6.55
CA GLU A 35 0.97 -1.27 7.10
C GLU A 35 2.49 -1.42 6.94
N LEU A 36 3.06 -0.97 5.83
CA LEU A 36 4.51 -0.90 5.64
C LEU A 36 5.16 0.09 6.62
N VAL A 37 4.59 1.28 6.80
CA VAL A 37 5.10 2.26 7.77
C VAL A 37 5.02 1.68 9.18
N ASN A 38 3.87 1.10 9.56
CA ASN A 38 3.63 0.50 10.87
C ASN A 38 4.60 -0.66 11.17
N SER A 39 5.05 -1.40 10.16
CA SER A 39 6.04 -2.48 10.36
C SER A 39 7.42 -1.98 10.84
N VAL A 40 7.69 -0.68 10.70
CA VAL A 40 8.94 -0.03 11.08
C VAL A 40 8.73 1.00 12.20
N ASP A 41 7.65 1.78 12.14
CA ASP A 41 7.35 2.88 13.07
C ASP A 41 5.83 3.04 13.26
N LEU A 42 5.33 2.63 14.44
CA LEU A 42 3.93 2.69 14.81
C LEU A 42 3.43 4.13 15.03
N GLU A 43 4.21 4.98 15.69
CA GLU A 43 3.83 6.37 15.99
C GLU A 43 3.67 7.16 14.70
N LEU A 44 4.60 6.98 13.75
CA LEU A 44 4.51 7.59 12.43
C LEU A 44 3.29 7.10 11.65
N ALA A 45 2.97 5.81 11.71
CA ALA A 45 1.77 5.28 11.05
C ALA A 45 0.47 5.86 11.63
N ILE A 46 0.39 6.01 12.96
CA ILE A 46 -0.76 6.66 13.62
C ILE A 46 -0.90 8.12 13.18
N HIS A 47 0.22 8.85 13.09
CA HIS A 47 0.21 10.24 12.65
C HIS A 47 -0.23 10.41 11.19
N LEU A 48 0.22 9.53 10.28
CA LEU A 48 -0.10 9.59 8.84
C LEU A 48 -1.50 9.08 8.47
N HIS A 49 -2.17 8.38 9.38
CA HIS A 49 -3.53 7.86 9.15
C HIS A 49 -4.63 8.92 9.37
N GLN A 50 -4.32 10.04 10.05
CA GLN A 50 -5.25 11.14 10.33
C GLN A 50 -5.65 11.91 9.06
#